data_AF-A0A8J2PHA0-F1
#
_entry.id   AF-A0A8J2PHA0-F1
#
_cell.length_a   1.000
_cell.length_b   1.000
_cell.length_c   1.000
_cell.angle_alpha   90.00
_cell.angle_beta   90.00
_cell.angle_gamma   90.00
#
_symmetry.space_group_name_H-M   'P 1'
#
loop_
_entity.id
_entity.type
_entity.pdbx_description
1 polymer ?
#
loop_
_entity_poly.entity_id
_entity_poly.type
_entity_poly.pdbx_seq_one_letter_code
_entity_poly.pdbx_strand_id
1 'polypeptide(L)'
;SWLITHSHEKLARISGLDPAQPYFQNYPPDARLDREDAELVDVIHTDAKPLLHGGSITGLGTIEPSGHVDFYPNNGKDQPGCKDGVYQSILQEDGSLISGLKRFIGCDHIRAYEYFTESIRSPCSFMSFACSSYDDFISSSCNLS
;
A
#
# COMPACT_ATOMS: atom_id res chain seq x y z
N SER A 1 -28.08 -0.78 -5.40
CA SER A 1 -28.44 -1.81 -4.40
C SER A 1 -27.69 -1.48 -3.13
N TRP A 2 -28.38 -1.43 -1.98
CA TRP A 2 -27.76 -1.18 -0.67
C TRP A 2 -28.24 -2.28 0.28
N LEU A 3 -27.30 -2.95 0.93
CA LEU A 3 -27.55 -3.82 2.07
C LEU A 3 -27.02 -3.10 3.31
N ILE A 4 -27.90 -2.92 4.30
CA ILE A 4 -27.49 -2.59 5.66
C ILE A 4 -27.68 -3.86 6.48
N THR A 5 -26.58 -4.50 6.85
CA THR A 5 -26.58 -5.55 7.86
C THR A 5 -26.07 -4.96 9.16
N HIS A 6 -26.98 -4.71 10.11
CA HIS A 6 -26.62 -4.50 11.51
C HIS A 6 -26.44 -5.87 12.19
N SER A 7 -25.49 -6.67 11.71
CA SER A 7 -25.04 -7.82 12.49
C SER A 7 -24.06 -7.31 13.55
N HIS A 8 -24.20 -7.80 14.79
CA HIS A 8 -23.16 -7.66 15.83
C HIS A 8 -21.93 -8.53 15.50
N GLU A 9 -21.75 -8.92 14.24
CA GLU A 9 -20.70 -9.81 13.78
C GLU A 9 -19.57 -8.97 13.18
N LYS A 10 -18.34 -9.36 13.50
CA LYS A 10 -17.14 -8.73 12.98
C LYS A 10 -17.09 -8.91 11.46
N LEU A 11 -16.67 -7.90 10.72
CA LEU A 11 -16.49 -8.02 9.27
C LEU A 11 -15.47 -9.12 8.97
N ALA A 12 -15.73 -9.99 7.99
CA ALA A 12 -14.86 -11.13 7.70
C ALA A 12 -13.46 -10.70 7.22
N ARG A 13 -13.39 -9.72 6.31
CA ARG A 13 -12.10 -9.26 5.75
C ARG A 13 -12.11 -7.78 5.38
N ILE A 14 -11.02 -7.11 5.67
CA ILE A 14 -10.65 -5.80 5.10
C ILE A 14 -9.30 -5.95 4.41
N SER A 15 -9.18 -5.41 3.20
CA SER A 15 -7.88 -5.26 2.53
C SER A 15 -7.52 -3.78 2.43
N GLY A 16 -6.46 -3.37 3.12
CA GLY A 16 -5.94 -2.00 3.10
C GLY A 16 -4.94 -1.82 1.95
N LEU A 17 -5.25 -0.94 1.00
CA LEU A 17 -4.39 -0.67 -0.15
C LEU A 17 -3.69 0.67 0.05
N ASP A 18 -2.44 0.59 0.52
CA ASP A 18 -1.57 1.68 0.91
C ASP A 18 -2.25 2.73 1.80
N PRO A 19 -2.67 2.37 3.04
CA PRO A 19 -3.41 3.28 3.92
C PRO A 19 -2.67 4.61 4.09
N ALA A 20 -3.41 5.71 3.96
CA ALA A 20 -2.81 7.04 3.95
C ALA A 20 -2.07 7.36 5.26
N GLN A 21 -0.87 7.90 5.16
CA GLN A 21 -0.13 8.48 6.28
C GLN A 21 -0.77 9.76 6.84
N PRO A 22 -1.10 10.79 6.03
CA PRO A 22 -1.55 12.08 6.57
C PRO A 22 -2.83 11.93 7.37
N TYR A 23 -2.82 12.45 8.61
CA TYR A 23 -3.94 12.41 9.57
C TYR A 23 -4.28 11.04 10.19
N PHE A 24 -3.52 9.98 9.88
CA PHE A 24 -3.79 8.63 10.43
C PHE A 24 -2.56 7.98 11.07
N GLN A 25 -1.36 8.23 10.55
CA GLN A 25 -0.17 7.63 11.13
C GLN A 25 0.08 8.14 12.56
N ASN A 26 0.44 7.22 13.48
CA ASN A 26 0.53 7.45 14.93
C ASN A 26 -0.79 7.80 15.64
N TYR A 27 -1.94 7.74 14.96
CA TYR A 27 -3.23 7.88 15.63
C TYR A 27 -3.61 6.56 16.32
N PRO A 28 -4.43 6.63 17.37
CA PRO A 28 -4.92 5.43 18.06
C PRO A 28 -5.73 4.52 17.13
N PRO A 29 -5.83 3.20 17.44
CA PRO A 29 -6.50 2.21 16.59
C PRO A 29 -7.94 2.55 16.19
N ASP A 30 -8.68 3.28 17.01
CA ASP A 30 -10.06 3.72 16.74
C ASP A 30 -10.17 4.84 15.69
N ALA A 31 -9.04 5.45 15.31
CA ALA A 31 -8.97 6.56 14.36
C ALA A 31 -8.24 6.21 13.06
N ARG A 32 -7.79 4.96 12.88
CA ARG A 32 -7.11 4.47 11.67
C ARG A 32 -7.56 3.04 11.35
N LEU A 33 -7.11 2.50 10.21
CA LEU A 33 -7.24 1.07 9.97
C LEU A 33 -6.47 0.31 11.05
N ASP A 34 -7.09 -0.71 11.63
CA ASP A 34 -6.44 -1.59 12.59
C ASP A 34 -6.90 -3.05 12.43
N ARG A 35 -6.07 -3.98 12.88
CA ARG A 35 -6.37 -5.41 12.87
C ARG A 35 -7.65 -5.75 13.63
N GLU A 36 -8.06 -4.91 14.58
CA GLU A 36 -9.31 -5.09 15.33
C GLU A 36 -10.57 -4.84 14.49
N ASP A 37 -10.48 -4.28 13.29
CA ASP A 37 -11.65 -3.91 12.48
C ASP A 37 -12.33 -5.09 11.76
N ALA A 38 -11.62 -6.21 11.54
CA ALA A 38 -12.15 -7.40 10.87
C ALA A 38 -11.55 -8.71 11.42
N GLU A 39 -12.11 -9.86 11.07
CA GLU A 39 -11.53 -11.17 11.39
C GLU A 39 -10.16 -11.35 10.71
N LEU A 40 -10.02 -10.82 9.49
CA LEU A 40 -8.76 -10.72 8.77
C LEU A 40 -8.60 -9.30 8.23
N VAL A 41 -7.42 -8.72 8.45
CA VAL A 41 -7.02 -7.44 7.86
C VAL A 41 -5.69 -7.68 7.18
N ASP A 42 -5.65 -7.53 5.86
CA ASP A 42 -4.43 -7.65 5.06
C ASP A 42 -4.10 -6.31 4.41
N VAL A 43 -2.86 -5.86 4.54
CA VAL A 43 -2.47 -4.50 4.12
C VAL A 43 -1.32 -4.57 3.13
N ILE A 44 -1.38 -3.80 2.06
CA ILE A 44 -0.30 -3.67 1.07
C ILE A 44 0.24 -2.26 1.17
N HIS A 45 1.52 -2.11 1.50
CA HIS A 45 2.24 -0.84 1.57
C HIS A 45 3.11 -0.67 0.34
N THR A 46 2.92 0.41 -0.41
CA THR A 46 3.68 0.68 -1.63
C THR A 46 4.33 2.06 -1.66
N ASP A 47 3.86 3.01 -0.86
CA ASP A 47 4.38 4.39 -0.80
C ASP A 47 4.68 4.86 0.64
N ALA A 48 5.25 3.97 1.44
CA ALA A 48 5.54 4.15 2.87
C ALA A 48 6.78 5.02 3.16
N LYS A 49 7.07 6.00 2.30
CA LYS A 49 8.07 7.04 2.54
C LYS A 49 7.47 8.10 3.47
N PRO A 50 8.30 8.87 4.22
CA PRO A 50 7.79 10.03 4.93
C PRO A 50 7.04 10.98 4.00
N LEU A 51 5.89 11.49 4.45
CA LEU A 51 5.01 12.37 3.66
C LEU A 51 5.77 13.53 3.03
N LEU A 52 6.62 14.19 3.84
CA LEU A 52 7.43 15.31 3.42
C LEU A 52 8.91 15.00 3.63
N HIS A 53 9.70 15.16 2.57
CA HIS A 53 11.15 15.15 2.62
C HIS A 53 11.70 16.31 1.78
N GLY A 54 12.53 17.16 2.39
CA GLY A 54 13.13 18.31 1.70
C GLY A 54 12.13 19.33 1.13
N GLY A 55 10.91 19.39 1.67
CA GLY A 55 9.85 20.29 1.18
C GLY A 55 8.99 19.72 0.05
N SER A 56 9.27 18.50 -0.40
CA SER A 56 8.49 17.79 -1.43
C SER A 56 7.65 16.68 -0.83
N ILE A 57 6.49 16.41 -1.43
CA ILE A 57 5.69 15.22 -1.13
C ILE A 57 6.45 14.01 -1.68
N THR A 58 6.80 13.07 -0.80
CA THR A 58 7.60 11.89 -1.17
C THR A 58 6.95 10.56 -0.86
N GLY A 59 5.93 10.54 -0.02
CA GLY A 59 5.12 9.35 0.26
C GLY A 59 3.71 9.74 0.65
N LEU A 60 2.74 8.87 0.38
CA LEU A 60 1.34 9.07 0.74
C LEU A 60 0.84 7.97 1.69
N GLY A 61 1.44 6.79 1.63
CA GLY A 61 1.12 5.64 2.46
C GLY A 61 1.85 5.64 3.81
N THR A 62 1.29 4.96 4.80
CA THR A 62 1.94 4.75 6.09
C THR A 62 2.92 3.57 6.04
N ILE A 63 3.97 3.62 6.87
CA ILE A 63 4.87 2.50 7.14
C ILE A 63 4.42 1.66 8.34
N GLU A 64 3.46 2.16 9.12
CA GLU A 64 3.02 1.48 10.33
C GLU A 64 2.16 0.27 9.97
N PRO A 65 2.45 -0.91 10.55
CA PRO A 65 1.61 -2.08 10.35
C PRO A 65 0.22 -1.81 10.95
N SER A 66 -0.81 -2.14 10.19
CA SER A 66 -2.22 -1.98 10.58
C SER A 66 -3.05 -3.25 10.35
N GLY A 67 -2.43 -4.32 9.84
CA GLY A 67 -3.09 -5.58 9.55
C GLY A 67 -2.80 -6.70 10.55
N HIS A 68 -3.43 -7.84 10.27
CA HIS A 68 -2.95 -9.14 10.69
C HIS A 68 -1.73 -9.57 9.87
N VAL A 69 -1.70 -9.16 8.59
CA VAL A 69 -0.59 -9.38 7.67
C VAL A 69 -0.36 -8.09 6.89
N ASP A 70 0.87 -7.61 6.89
CA ASP A 70 1.28 -6.39 6.20
C ASP A 70 2.36 -6.74 5.18
N PHE A 71 2.08 -6.47 3.91
CA PHE A 71 2.94 -6.75 2.77
C PHE A 71 3.67 -5.48 2.35
N TYR A 72 4.99 -5.58 2.17
CA TYR A 72 5.85 -4.48 1.76
C TYR A 72 6.58 -4.81 0.45
N PRO A 73 5.86 -4.96 -0.69
CA PRO A 73 6.49 -5.20 -1.98
C PRO A 73 7.55 -4.13 -2.27
N ASN A 74 8.75 -4.55 -2.68
CA ASN A 74 9.86 -3.66 -3.00
C ASN A 74 10.20 -2.70 -1.83
N ASN A 75 10.26 -3.22 -0.59
CA ASN A 75 10.45 -2.45 0.65
C ASN A 75 9.30 -1.47 0.98
N GLY A 76 8.18 -1.59 0.28
CA GLY A 76 6.98 -0.77 0.46
C GLY A 76 7.15 0.72 0.20
N LYS A 77 8.20 1.14 -0.51
CA LYS A 77 8.55 2.56 -0.70
C LYS A 77 8.64 2.98 -2.15
N ASP A 78 9.54 2.38 -2.91
CA ASP A 78 9.80 2.78 -4.29
C ASP A 78 9.46 1.61 -5.21
N GLN A 79 8.37 1.77 -5.95
CA GLN A 79 7.86 0.72 -6.81
C GLN A 79 8.50 0.81 -8.21
N PRO A 80 8.78 -0.35 -8.84
CA PRO A 80 9.26 -0.38 -10.21
C PRO A 80 8.33 0.39 -11.16
N GLY A 81 8.91 1.24 -12.01
CA GLY A 81 8.18 2.07 -12.98
C GLY A 81 7.62 3.39 -12.44
N CYS A 82 7.89 3.77 -11.19
CA CYS A 82 7.44 5.05 -10.61
C CYS A 82 8.50 6.16 -10.55
N LYS A 83 9.73 5.89 -11.01
CA LYS A 83 10.84 6.86 -11.08
C LYS A 83 10.84 7.69 -12.38
N ASP A 84 9.77 7.59 -13.14
CA ASP A 84 9.60 8.28 -14.41
C ASP A 84 9.37 9.78 -14.16
N GLY A 85 10.00 10.64 -14.97
CA GLY A 85 9.78 12.09 -14.88
C GLY A 85 8.35 12.48 -15.28
N VAL A 86 7.89 13.66 -14.85
CA VAL A 86 6.53 14.20 -15.11
C VAL A 86 6.07 14.02 -16.56
N TYR A 87 6.96 14.24 -17.53
CA TYR A 87 6.66 14.07 -18.96
C TYR A 87 6.21 12.63 -19.30
N GLN A 88 6.88 11.61 -18.77
CA GLN A 88 6.52 10.22 -18.99
C GLN A 88 5.21 9.86 -18.29
N SER A 89 4.97 10.37 -17.09
CA SER A 89 3.69 10.17 -16.40
C SER A 89 2.51 10.77 -17.16
N ILE A 90 2.71 11.92 -17.84
CA ILE A 90 1.72 12.52 -18.74
C ILE A 90 1.45 11.62 -19.95
N LEU A 91 2.50 11.06 -20.57
CA LEU A 91 2.34 10.15 -21.69
C LEU A 91 1.60 8.85 -21.31
N GLN A 92 1.83 8.34 -20.09
CA GLN A 92 1.14 7.16 -19.55
C GLN A 92 -0.35 7.41 -19.27
N GLU A 93 -0.75 8.67 -19.17
CA GLU A 93 -2.13 9.12 -18.90
C GLU A 93 -2.74 9.79 -20.15
N ASP A 94 -2.47 9.22 -21.33
CA ASP A 94 -2.99 9.67 -22.64
C ASP A 94 -2.74 11.16 -22.95
N GLY A 95 -1.64 11.72 -22.43
CA GLY A 95 -1.31 13.13 -22.60
C GLY A 95 -2.04 14.08 -21.64
N SER A 96 -2.84 13.57 -20.71
CA SER A 96 -3.54 14.38 -19.70
C SER A 96 -2.54 14.98 -18.72
N LEU A 97 -2.43 16.31 -18.71
CA LEU A 97 -1.55 17.03 -17.77
C LEU A 97 -1.96 16.81 -16.32
N ILE A 98 -3.26 16.85 -16.03
CA ILE A 98 -3.79 16.73 -14.67
C ILE A 98 -3.60 15.30 -14.15
N SER A 99 -3.97 14.31 -14.96
CA SER A 99 -3.80 12.90 -14.59
C SER A 99 -2.33 12.52 -14.51
N GLY A 100 -1.51 12.97 -15.45
CA GLY A 100 -0.07 12.75 -15.46
C GLY A 100 0.63 13.32 -14.24
N LEU A 101 0.25 14.53 -13.77
CA LEU A 101 0.78 15.09 -12.54
C LEU A 101 0.33 14.29 -11.29
N LYS A 102 -0.93 13.84 -11.24
CA LYS A 102 -1.41 12.97 -10.16
C LYS A 102 -0.65 11.64 -10.14
N ARG A 103 -0.46 11.02 -11.30
CA ARG A 103 0.34 9.80 -11.44
C ARG A 103 1.78 10.04 -11.03
N PHE A 104 2.40 11.13 -11.46
CA PHE A 104 3.77 11.46 -11.07
C PHE A 104 3.94 11.56 -9.55
N ILE A 105 2.98 12.19 -8.85
CA ILE A 105 3.05 12.37 -7.39
C ILE A 105 2.68 11.09 -6.63
N GLY A 106 1.72 10.32 -7.14
CA GLY A 106 1.14 9.18 -6.43
C GLY A 106 1.38 7.81 -7.07
N CYS A 107 2.36 7.66 -7.97
CA CYS A 107 2.57 6.40 -8.70
C CYS A 107 2.80 5.24 -7.74
N ASP A 108 3.68 5.42 -6.75
CA ASP A 108 3.95 4.41 -5.73
C ASP A 108 2.67 4.06 -4.95
N HIS A 109 1.83 5.04 -4.65
CA HIS A 109 0.57 4.86 -3.91
C HIS A 109 -0.46 4.06 -4.74
N ILE A 110 -0.54 4.35 -6.04
CA ILE A 110 -1.41 3.67 -7.01
C ILE A 110 -1.06 2.18 -7.16
N ARG A 111 0.20 1.81 -6.98
CA ARG A 111 0.67 0.42 -7.17
C ARG A 111 0.00 -0.59 -6.25
N ALA A 112 -0.46 -0.20 -5.06
CA ALA A 112 -1.13 -1.14 -4.15
C ALA A 112 -2.39 -1.77 -4.77
N TYR A 113 -3.26 -0.97 -5.40
CA TYR A 113 -4.46 -1.53 -6.05
C TYR A 113 -4.12 -2.24 -7.36
N GLU A 114 -3.06 -1.83 -8.07
CA GLU A 114 -2.60 -2.51 -9.27
C GLU A 114 -2.12 -3.94 -8.93
N TYR A 115 -1.29 -4.10 -7.89
CA TYR A 115 -0.85 -5.41 -7.40
C TYR A 115 -2.02 -6.25 -6.90
N PHE A 116 -2.95 -5.65 -6.14
CA PHE A 116 -4.15 -6.35 -5.69
C PHE A 116 -4.97 -6.86 -6.89
N THR A 117 -5.20 -6.02 -7.90
CA THR A 117 -5.94 -6.39 -9.11
C THR A 117 -5.23 -7.48 -9.91
N GLU A 118 -3.90 -7.39 -10.04
CA GLU A 118 -3.10 -8.39 -10.75
C GLU A 118 -3.08 -9.73 -10.02
N SER A 119 -3.04 -9.74 -8.69
CA SER A 119 -3.09 -10.97 -7.87
C SER A 119 -4.36 -11.80 -8.09
N ILE A 120 -5.44 -11.18 -8.55
CA ILE A 120 -6.71 -11.84 -8.87
C ILE A 120 -6.74 -12.33 -10.32
N ARG A 121 -6.15 -11.54 -11.24
CA ARG A 121 -6.33 -11.74 -12.69
C ARG A 121 -5.19 -12.51 -13.35
N SER A 122 -4.02 -12.54 -12.73
CA SER A 122 -2.81 -13.14 -13.28
C SER A 122 -2.63 -14.56 -12.78
N PRO A 123 -2.07 -15.48 -13.60
CA PRO A 123 -1.61 -16.78 -13.10
C PRO A 123 -0.33 -16.67 -12.24
N CYS A 124 0.31 -15.49 -12.18
CA CYS A 124 1.49 -15.26 -11.37
C CYS A 124 1.14 -15.27 -9.87
N SER A 125 1.93 -16.02 -9.08
CA SER A 125 1.80 -16.02 -7.62
C SER A 125 2.63 -14.88 -7.01
N PHE A 126 1.99 -14.05 -6.20
CA PHE A 126 2.66 -13.03 -5.37
C PHE A 126 3.17 -13.66 -4.06
N MET A 127 4.15 -14.56 -4.20
CA MET A 127 4.73 -15.25 -3.05
C MET A 127 5.43 -14.24 -2.13
N SER A 128 5.06 -14.27 -0.84
CA SER A 128 5.58 -13.37 0.18
C SER A 128 6.25 -14.16 1.29
N PHE A 129 7.27 -13.57 1.92
CA PHE A 129 8.06 -14.20 2.97
C PHE A 129 7.91 -13.41 4.26
N ALA A 130 7.56 -14.10 5.35
CA ALA A 130 7.57 -13.50 6.68
C ALA A 130 9.02 -13.19 7.07
N CYS A 131 9.28 -11.95 7.46
CA CYS A 131 10.62 -11.50 7.80
C CYS A 131 10.57 -10.35 8.83
N SER A 132 11.60 -10.23 9.67
CA SER A 132 11.72 -9.15 10.64
C SER A 132 12.02 -7.79 10.01
N SER A 133 12.68 -7.78 8.86
CA SER A 133 13.02 -6.56 8.13
C SER A 133 13.25 -6.84 6.64
N TYR A 134 13.27 -5.77 5.84
CA TYR A 134 13.65 -5.88 4.43
C TYR A 134 15.13 -6.23 4.25
N ASP A 135 16.01 -5.83 5.17
CA ASP A 135 17.44 -6.16 5.15
C ASP A 135 17.67 -7.67 5.38
N ASP A 136 16.88 -8.28 6.27
CA ASP A 136 16.87 -9.74 6.46
C ASP A 136 16.35 -10.45 5.21
N PHE A 137 15.37 -9.87 4.51
CA PHE A 137 14.86 -10.41 3.25
C PHE A 137 15.92 -10.42 2.15
N ILE A 138 16.60 -9.29 1.89
CA ILE A 138 17.63 -9.23 0.84
C ILE A 138 18.87 -10.07 1.17
N SER A 139 19.18 -10.26 2.45
CA SER A 139 20.28 -11.12 2.91
C SER A 139 19.92 -12.60 2.97
N SER A 140 18.69 -12.98 2.58
CA SER A 140 18.19 -14.36 2.66
C SER A 140 18.18 -14.93 4.09
N SER A 141 17.98 -14.06 5.09
CA SER A 141 17.99 -14.39 6.52
C SER A 141 16.59 -14.46 7.15
N CYS A 142 15.53 -14.51 6.34
CA CYS A 142 14.18 -14.70 6.87
C CYS A 142 14.05 -16.09 7.49
N ASN A 143 13.87 -16.15 8.81
CA ASN A 143 13.55 -17.40 9.48
C ASN A 143 12.15 -17.85 9.04
N LEU A 144 12.09 -18.94 8.27
CA LEU A 144 10.84 -19.65 7.98
C LEU A 144 10.44 -20.42 9.24
N SER A 145 9.89 -19.73 10.24
CA SER A 145 9.30 -20.36 11.44
C SER A 145 7.87 -20.77 11.19
#